data_AF-A0A8C3XBK1-F1
#
_entry.id   AF-A0A8C3XBK1-F1
#
_cell.length_a   1.000
_cell.length_b   1.000
_cell.length_c   1.000
_cell.angle_alpha   90.00
_cell.angle_beta   90.00
_cell.angle_gamma   90.00
#
_symmetry.space_group_name_H-M   'P 1'
#
loop_
_entity.id
_entity.type
_entity.pdbx_description
1 polymer ?
#
loop_
_entity_poly.entity_id
_entity_poly.type
_entity_poly.pdbx_seq_one_letter_code
_entity_poly.pdbx_strand_id
1 'polypeptide(L)'
;MAALALEPPAPAPTFEPPAPPLDPEPIPAPVPAPVWVQGSINDGDLNALALLRLRDRLKEQLVEYKAALLANQEYFTNHLKINIIEEKLIQSATKNLQKSIEEVKVSLQNKTLALQRVQITDALRNQVDHNDEDSRLILETMKQIGLLSQAVVEYQQQANHKEERMTDIKRKRLCLKVDEGQKVEQIQTTMDMQEEKPASVNVSETENNKLEQEKQMTAVIQNVFQNLIVGSGVNWAEDASLKAVVLRLENNVCVH
;
A
#
# COMPACT_ATOMS: atom_id res chain seq x y z
N MET A 1 13.15 53.72 -44.37
CA MET A 1 14.34 53.80 -43.50
C MET A 1 14.00 54.67 -42.30
N ALA A 2 13.80 54.07 -41.13
CA ALA A 2 13.69 54.76 -39.86
C ALA A 2 14.67 54.06 -38.91
N ALA A 3 15.70 54.79 -38.46
CA ALA A 3 16.73 54.29 -37.57
C ALA A 3 16.18 54.28 -36.13
N LEU A 4 15.99 53.09 -35.56
CA LEU A 4 15.72 52.89 -34.14
C LEU A 4 17.04 53.00 -33.39
N ALA A 5 17.19 54.07 -32.62
CA ALA A 5 18.31 54.29 -31.72
C ALA A 5 18.24 53.28 -30.56
N LEU A 6 19.30 52.49 -30.39
CA LEU A 6 19.51 51.62 -29.24
C LEU A 6 19.91 52.47 -28.03
N GLU A 7 19.12 52.36 -26.96
CA GLU A 7 19.47 52.87 -25.63
C GLU A 7 20.66 52.06 -25.05
N PRO A 8 21.64 52.71 -24.41
CA PRO A 8 22.77 52.00 -23.82
C PRO A 8 22.37 51.23 -22.55
N PRO A 9 23.01 50.08 -22.25
CA PRO A 9 22.65 49.25 -21.11
C PRO A 9 22.99 49.92 -19.78
N ALA A 10 22.09 49.76 -18.80
CA ALA A 10 22.26 50.24 -17.43
C ALA A 10 23.54 49.68 -16.77
N PRO A 11 24.24 50.46 -15.93
CA PRO A 11 25.44 50.02 -15.25
C PRO A 11 25.15 48.92 -14.23
N ALA A 12 26.05 47.94 -14.15
CA ALA A 12 25.97 46.80 -13.24
C ALA A 12 26.00 47.25 -11.77
N PRO A 13 25.28 46.57 -10.86
CA PRO A 13 25.27 46.90 -9.44
C PRO A 13 26.63 46.61 -8.79
N THR A 14 27.16 47.62 -8.10
CA THR A 14 28.38 47.53 -7.28
C THR A 14 28.09 46.70 -6.04
N PHE A 15 28.77 45.56 -5.88
CA PHE A 15 28.73 44.77 -4.66
C PHE A 15 29.72 45.34 -3.63
N GLU A 16 29.21 45.93 -2.55
CA GLU A 16 30.01 46.20 -1.35
C GLU A 16 30.29 44.89 -0.58
N PRO A 17 31.53 44.64 -0.12
CA PRO A 17 31.85 43.48 0.70
C PRO A 17 31.24 43.61 2.12
N PRO A 18 30.82 42.50 2.74
CA PRO A 18 30.21 42.52 4.06
C PRO A 18 31.21 42.93 5.15
N ALA A 19 30.75 43.74 6.10
CA ALA A 19 31.52 44.20 7.26
C ALA A 19 32.00 43.02 8.14
N PRO A 20 33.20 43.12 8.75
CA PRO A 20 33.71 42.08 9.65
C PRO A 20 32.86 41.97 10.93
N PRO A 21 32.76 40.77 11.52
CA PRO A 21 31.96 40.53 12.72
C PRO A 21 32.51 41.28 13.93
N LEU A 22 31.60 41.88 14.71
CA LEU A 22 31.87 42.54 15.98
C LEU A 22 32.22 41.50 17.06
N ASP A 23 33.26 41.79 17.85
CA ASP A 23 33.71 40.95 18.97
C ASP A 23 32.62 40.82 20.06
N PRO A 24 32.50 39.66 20.73
CA PRO A 24 31.49 39.45 21.77
C PRO A 24 31.81 40.21 23.06
N GLU A 25 30.79 40.87 23.62
CA GLU A 25 30.87 41.64 24.88
C GLU A 25 31.23 40.78 26.12
N PRO A 26 31.88 41.36 27.15
CA PRO A 26 32.32 40.63 28.33
C PRO A 26 31.16 40.30 29.29
N ILE A 27 31.17 39.07 29.81
CA ILE A 27 30.20 38.53 30.78
C ILE A 27 30.28 39.30 32.12
N PRO A 28 29.16 39.73 32.71
CA PRO A 28 29.16 40.43 34.01
C PRO A 28 29.48 39.49 35.19
N ALA A 29 30.24 40.01 36.16
CA ALA A 29 30.70 39.28 37.35
C ALA A 29 29.56 38.87 38.32
N PRO A 30 29.73 37.78 39.10
CA PRO A 30 28.69 37.24 39.96
C PRO A 30 28.45 38.10 41.22
N VAL A 31 27.17 38.24 41.59
CA VAL A 31 26.66 38.97 42.76
C VAL A 31 27.03 38.25 44.07
N PRO A 32 27.44 38.95 45.14
CA PRO A 32 27.83 38.31 46.40
C PRO A 32 26.64 37.78 47.21
N ALA A 33 26.88 36.68 47.94
CA ALA A 33 25.89 35.96 48.75
C ALA A 33 25.49 36.73 50.04
N PRO A 34 24.27 36.50 50.58
CA PRO A 34 23.72 37.29 51.68
C PRO A 34 24.25 36.89 53.06
N VAL A 35 24.44 37.92 53.89
CA VAL A 35 24.89 37.85 55.30
C VAL A 35 23.75 37.34 56.18
N TRP A 36 24.00 36.31 56.99
CA TRP A 36 23.02 35.78 57.97
C TRP A 36 23.14 36.53 59.30
N VAL A 37 22.02 37.05 59.79
CA VAL A 37 21.88 37.68 61.11
C VAL A 37 21.56 36.62 62.16
N GLN A 38 22.31 36.62 63.27
CA GLN A 38 22.15 35.71 64.41
C GLN A 38 21.12 36.27 65.41
N GLY A 39 20.12 35.46 65.79
CA GLY A 39 19.21 35.73 66.90
C GLY A 39 18.75 34.42 67.55
N SER A 40 19.01 34.28 68.85
CA SER A 40 18.72 33.11 69.71
C SER A 40 17.28 33.12 70.23
N ILE A 41 16.63 31.94 70.38
CA ILE A 41 15.60 31.56 71.40
C ILE A 41 15.13 30.08 71.20
N ASN A 42 15.20 29.26 72.27
CA ASN A 42 14.56 27.94 72.54
C ASN A 42 14.83 26.72 71.60
N ASP A 43 15.53 25.71 72.13
CA ASP A 43 16.37 24.76 71.38
C ASP A 43 15.69 23.47 70.83
N GLY A 44 14.51 23.08 71.33
CA GLY A 44 13.83 21.83 70.93
C GLY A 44 12.81 22.00 69.79
N ASP A 45 11.75 22.77 70.03
CA ASP A 45 10.65 22.98 69.07
C ASP A 45 11.04 23.92 67.92
N LEU A 46 11.96 24.86 68.15
CA LEU A 46 12.41 25.80 67.11
C LEU A 46 13.29 25.10 66.06
N ASN A 47 14.04 24.08 66.48
CA ASN A 47 14.87 23.28 65.58
C ASN A 47 14.00 22.38 64.67
N ALA A 48 12.96 21.75 65.23
CA ALA A 48 11.98 20.99 64.45
C ALA A 48 11.21 21.89 63.46
N LEU A 49 10.78 23.09 63.89
CA LEU A 49 10.10 24.05 63.02
C LEU A 49 11.02 24.60 61.92
N ALA A 50 12.29 24.85 62.21
CA ALA A 50 13.29 25.28 61.23
C ALA A 50 13.55 24.19 60.17
N LEU A 51 13.65 22.93 60.58
CA LEU A 51 13.79 21.79 59.68
C LEU A 51 12.54 21.58 58.80
N LEU A 52 11.34 21.74 59.35
CA LEU A 52 10.09 21.70 58.59
C LEU A 52 10.04 22.81 57.53
N ARG A 53 10.40 24.04 57.89
CA ARG A 53 10.49 25.17 56.96
C ARG A 53 11.52 24.95 55.86
N LEU A 54 12.69 24.40 56.21
CA LEU A 54 13.74 24.09 55.24
C LEU A 54 13.26 23.00 54.26
N ARG A 55 12.62 21.95 54.77
CA ARG A 55 12.02 20.88 53.96
C ARG A 55 10.97 21.43 53.00
N ASP A 56 10.07 22.29 53.48
CA ASP A 56 9.01 22.86 52.65
C ASP A 56 9.59 23.78 51.57
N ARG A 57 10.63 24.55 51.90
CA ARG A 57 11.39 25.34 50.93
C ARG A 57 12.10 24.48 49.87
N LEU A 58 12.72 23.36 50.28
CA LEU A 58 13.35 22.44 49.33
C LEU A 58 12.32 21.76 48.42
N LYS A 59 11.14 21.42 48.95
CA LYS A 59 10.03 20.89 48.14
C LYS A 59 9.55 21.91 47.12
N GLU A 60 9.41 23.17 47.52
CA GLU A 60 9.01 24.26 46.64
C GLU A 60 10.05 24.46 45.52
N GLN A 61 11.34 24.53 45.87
CA GLN A 61 12.44 24.59 44.90
C GLN A 61 12.46 23.40 43.94
N LEU A 62 12.15 22.18 44.42
CA LEU A 62 12.09 20.99 43.57
C LEU A 62 10.91 21.07 42.59
N VAL A 63 9.75 21.56 43.04
CA VAL A 63 8.58 21.79 42.18
C VAL A 63 8.87 22.85 41.13
N GLU A 64 9.47 23.99 41.51
CA GLU A 64 9.87 25.06 40.59
C GLU A 64 10.86 24.55 39.53
N TYR A 65 11.89 23.81 39.95
CA TYR A 65 12.87 23.23 39.03
C TYR A 65 12.22 22.23 38.06
N LYS A 66 11.32 21.37 38.56
CA LYS A 66 10.59 20.42 37.72
C LYS A 66 9.67 21.14 36.73
N ALA A 67 8.99 22.21 37.14
CA ALA A 67 8.16 23.02 36.26
C ALA A 67 9.00 23.72 35.17
N ALA A 68 10.15 24.28 35.52
CA ALA A 68 11.07 24.89 34.58
C ALA A 68 11.61 23.86 33.55
N LEU A 69 11.93 22.64 34.00
CA LEU A 69 12.34 21.54 33.12
C LEU A 69 11.25 21.17 32.11
N LEU A 70 10.00 21.02 32.57
CA LEU A 70 8.87 20.71 31.69
C LEU A 70 8.58 21.83 30.69
N ALA A 71 8.60 23.09 31.12
CA ALA A 71 8.42 24.24 30.24
C ALA A 71 9.53 24.33 29.17
N ASN A 72 10.79 24.07 29.54
CA ASN A 72 11.90 24.03 28.60
C ASN A 72 11.78 22.87 27.59
N GLN A 73 11.29 21.71 28.03
CA GLN A 73 11.03 20.57 27.15
C GLN A 73 9.89 20.87 26.16
N GLU A 74 8.81 21.48 26.62
CA GLU A 74 7.71 21.94 25.75
C GLU A 74 8.18 23.00 24.75
N TYR A 75 8.99 23.97 25.19
CA TYR A 75 9.60 24.97 24.32
C TYR A 75 10.43 24.31 23.22
N PHE A 76 11.34 23.40 23.57
CA PHE A 76 12.20 22.71 22.59
C PHE A 76 11.39 21.86 21.61
N THR A 77 10.39 21.13 22.10
CA THR A 77 9.54 20.28 21.24
C THR A 77 8.66 21.12 20.30
N ASN A 78 8.13 22.25 20.76
CA ASN A 78 7.36 23.16 19.91
C ASN A 78 8.24 23.83 18.85
N HIS A 79 9.42 24.33 19.24
CA HIS A 79 10.38 24.90 18.30
C HIS A 79 10.83 23.86 17.25
N LEU A 80 11.12 22.63 17.68
CA LEU A 80 11.46 21.54 16.77
C LEU A 80 10.32 21.23 15.79
N LYS A 81 9.06 21.21 16.25
CA LYS A 81 7.89 21.01 15.38
C LYS A 81 7.73 22.14 14.36
N ILE A 82 7.90 23.39 14.79
CA ILE A 82 7.84 24.57 13.91
C ILE A 82 8.90 24.46 12.81
N ASN A 83 10.15 24.19 13.19
CA ASN A 83 11.25 24.03 12.23
C ASN A 83 10.99 22.90 11.23
N ILE A 84 10.43 21.76 11.66
CA ILE A 84 10.07 20.65 10.77
C ILE A 84 8.97 21.06 9.79
N ILE A 85 7.99 21.86 10.23
CA ILE A 85 6.91 22.36 9.35
C ILE A 85 7.49 23.35 8.33
N GLU A 86 8.33 24.28 8.77
CA GLU A 86 9.00 25.25 7.92
C GLU A 86 9.91 24.56 6.89
N GLU A 87 10.71 23.58 7.31
CA GLU A 87 11.56 22.79 6.42
C GLU A 87 10.73 22.06 5.36
N LYS A 88 9.62 21.44 5.75
CA LYS A 88 8.69 20.80 4.81
C LYS A 88 8.07 21.80 3.83
N LEU A 89 7.72 22.99 4.29
CA LEU A 89 7.20 24.07 3.45
C LEU A 89 8.25 24.52 2.45
N ILE A 90 9.49 24.79 2.89
CA ILE A 90 10.62 25.17 2.04
C ILE A 90 10.92 24.07 1.02
N GLN A 91 10.94 22.80 1.44
CA GLN A 91 11.16 21.66 0.56
C GLN A 91 10.06 21.54 -0.51
N SER A 92 8.79 21.73 -0.11
CA SER A 92 7.67 21.72 -1.05
C SER A 92 7.73 22.89 -2.05
N ALA A 93 8.07 24.10 -1.57
CA ALA A 93 8.23 25.28 -2.40
C ALA A 93 9.39 25.11 -3.39
N THR A 94 10.52 24.57 -2.93
CA THR A 94 11.69 24.26 -3.76
C THR A 94 11.34 23.26 -4.85
N LYS A 95 10.63 22.18 -4.52
CA LYS A 95 10.17 21.18 -5.49
C LYS A 95 9.23 21.79 -6.53
N ASN A 96 8.31 22.65 -6.10
CA ASN A 96 7.39 23.35 -7.00
C ASN A 96 8.12 24.32 -7.93
N LEU A 97 9.09 25.08 -7.41
CA LEU A 97 9.94 25.96 -8.23
C LEU A 97 10.76 25.17 -9.24
N GLN A 98 11.37 24.05 -8.83
CA GLN A 98 12.13 23.20 -9.73
C GLN A 98 11.26 22.65 -10.87
N LYS A 99 10.03 22.22 -10.55
CA LYS A 99 9.05 21.79 -11.55
C LYS A 99 8.71 22.93 -12.52
N SER A 100 8.40 24.12 -11.99
CA SER A 100 8.09 25.32 -12.78
C SER A 100 9.25 25.72 -13.70
N ILE A 101 10.49 25.67 -13.22
CA ILE A 101 11.68 25.95 -14.02
C ILE A 101 11.80 24.96 -15.18
N GLU A 102 11.63 23.66 -14.94
CA GLU A 102 11.71 22.66 -16.02
C GLU A 102 10.56 22.83 -17.03
N GLU A 103 9.34 23.13 -16.57
CA GLU A 103 8.20 23.43 -17.45
C GLU A 103 8.46 24.65 -18.33
N VAL A 104 8.97 25.75 -17.75
CA VAL A 104 9.32 26.97 -18.50
C VAL A 104 10.46 26.70 -19.48
N LYS A 105 11.47 25.93 -19.09
CA LYS A 105 12.59 25.54 -19.95
C LYS A 105 12.14 24.72 -21.15
N VAL A 106 11.32 23.69 -20.93
CA VAL A 106 10.73 22.88 -22.02
C VAL A 106 9.86 23.76 -22.92
N SER A 107 9.05 24.65 -22.34
CA SER A 107 8.23 25.61 -23.09
C SER A 107 9.06 26.53 -23.97
N LEU A 108 10.15 27.09 -23.44
CA LEU A 108 11.08 27.93 -24.18
C LEU A 108 11.73 27.16 -25.34
N GLN A 109 12.24 25.95 -25.08
CA GLN A 109 12.83 25.10 -26.13
C GLN A 109 11.83 24.80 -27.25
N ASN A 110 10.58 24.45 -26.89
CA ASN A 110 9.52 24.19 -27.87
C ASN A 110 9.17 25.43 -28.71
N LYS A 111 9.09 26.61 -28.07
CA LYS A 111 8.81 27.88 -28.77
C LYS A 111 9.95 28.27 -29.71
N THR A 112 11.20 28.13 -29.26
CA THR A 112 12.39 28.37 -30.09
C THR A 112 12.40 27.45 -31.31
N LEU A 113 12.14 26.15 -31.10
CA LEU A 113 12.09 25.18 -32.19
C LEU A 113 10.93 25.45 -33.16
N ALA A 114 9.76 25.88 -32.67
CA ALA A 114 8.65 26.30 -33.52
C ALA A 114 9.02 27.53 -34.37
N LEU A 115 9.67 28.54 -33.77
CA LEU A 115 10.15 29.72 -34.49
C LEU A 115 11.18 29.36 -35.57
N GLN A 116 12.17 28.52 -35.24
CA GLN A 116 13.16 28.04 -36.20
C GLN A 116 12.51 27.30 -37.38
N ARG A 117 11.51 26.44 -37.12
CA ARG A 117 10.75 25.76 -38.19
C ARG A 117 10.04 26.76 -39.10
N VAL A 118 9.40 27.79 -38.53
CA VAL A 118 8.74 28.84 -39.32
C VAL A 118 9.76 29.58 -40.19
N GLN A 119 10.89 29.99 -39.61
CA GLN A 119 11.95 30.70 -40.34
C GLN A 119 12.56 29.86 -41.48
N ILE A 120 12.85 28.59 -41.22
CA ILE A 120 13.35 27.67 -42.26
C ILE A 120 12.30 27.47 -43.35
N THR A 121 11.03 27.28 -42.97
CA THR A 121 9.94 27.08 -43.95
C THR A 121 9.75 28.33 -44.81
N ASP A 122 9.85 29.52 -44.23
CA ASP A 122 9.77 30.79 -44.95
C ASP A 122 10.95 30.97 -45.91
N ALA A 123 12.17 30.71 -45.44
CA ALA A 123 13.37 30.77 -46.27
C ALA A 123 13.31 29.77 -47.45
N LEU A 124 12.86 28.53 -47.21
CA LEU A 124 12.69 27.52 -48.25
C LEU A 124 11.62 27.90 -49.27
N ARG A 125 10.51 28.50 -48.82
CA ARG A 125 9.46 29.01 -49.72
C ARG A 125 10.02 30.06 -50.67
N ASN A 126 10.74 31.04 -50.13
CA ASN A 126 11.35 32.10 -50.93
C ASN A 126 12.38 31.55 -51.94
N GLN A 127 13.07 30.45 -51.63
CA GLN A 127 13.98 29.80 -52.57
C GLN A 127 13.24 29.10 -53.71
N VAL A 128 12.22 28.30 -53.40
CA VAL A 128 11.47 27.52 -54.40
C VAL A 128 10.67 28.38 -55.39
N ASP A 129 10.38 29.64 -55.04
CA ASP A 129 9.69 30.59 -55.92
C ASP A 129 10.51 30.99 -57.19
N HIS A 130 11.80 30.64 -57.26
CA HIS A 130 12.68 30.99 -58.38
C HIS A 130 12.53 30.06 -59.61
N ASN A 131 11.76 28.97 -59.50
CA ASN A 131 11.40 28.05 -60.59
C ASN A 131 12.60 27.47 -61.39
N ASP A 132 13.78 27.42 -60.77
CA ASP A 132 14.97 26.79 -61.33
C ASP A 132 14.99 25.27 -61.06
N GLU A 133 15.96 24.58 -61.64
CA GLU A 133 16.12 23.13 -61.49
C GLU A 133 16.33 22.72 -60.02
N ASP A 134 17.05 23.54 -59.25
CA ASP A 134 17.26 23.33 -57.82
C ASP A 134 15.95 23.47 -57.03
N SER A 135 15.10 24.46 -57.34
CA SER A 135 13.76 24.61 -56.77
C SER A 135 12.88 23.38 -57.04
N ARG A 136 12.96 22.80 -58.24
CA ARG A 136 12.21 21.58 -58.59
C ARG A 136 12.68 20.37 -57.78
N LEU A 137 14.00 20.21 -57.61
CA LEU A 137 14.57 19.13 -56.79
C LEU A 137 14.20 19.27 -55.31
N ILE A 138 14.22 20.50 -54.77
CA ILE A 138 13.80 20.80 -53.40
C ILE A 138 12.33 20.43 -53.21
N LEU A 139 11.45 20.82 -54.13
CA LEU A 139 10.01 20.53 -54.03
C LEU A 139 9.70 19.03 -54.08
N GLU A 140 10.33 18.27 -54.98
CA GLU A 140 10.14 16.82 -55.06
C GLU A 140 10.66 16.13 -53.78
N THR A 141 11.79 16.59 -53.25
CA THR A 141 12.33 16.11 -51.97
C THR A 141 11.38 16.40 -50.81
N MET A 142 10.82 17.61 -50.73
CA MET A 142 9.83 17.99 -49.71
C MET A 142 8.57 17.12 -49.79
N LYS A 143 8.09 16.84 -51.01
CA LYS A 143 6.96 15.94 -51.23
C LYS A 143 7.26 14.53 -50.75
N GLN A 144 8.45 13.99 -51.06
CA GLN A 144 8.88 12.68 -50.58
C GLN A 144 8.98 12.64 -49.04
N ILE A 145 9.55 13.67 -48.41
CA ILE A 145 9.60 13.81 -46.95
C ILE A 145 8.18 13.85 -46.36
N GLY A 146 7.24 14.55 -47.00
CA GLY A 146 5.85 14.59 -46.60
C GLY A 146 5.19 13.21 -46.58
N LEU A 147 5.35 12.44 -47.67
CA LEU A 147 4.84 11.07 -47.78
C LEU A 147 5.45 10.15 -46.71
N LEU A 148 6.77 10.24 -46.49
CA LEU A 148 7.44 9.43 -45.48
C LEU A 148 6.97 9.80 -44.06
N SER A 149 6.80 11.10 -43.79
CA SER A 149 6.31 11.59 -42.50
C SER A 149 4.88 11.12 -42.22
N GLN A 150 4.02 11.10 -43.23
CA GLN A 150 2.67 10.55 -43.12
C GLN A 150 2.71 9.06 -42.76
N ALA A 151 3.52 8.26 -43.46
CA ALA A 151 3.66 6.84 -43.17
C ALA A 151 4.17 6.60 -41.74
N VAL A 152 5.14 7.40 -41.26
CA VAL A 152 5.62 7.33 -39.87
C VAL A 152 4.51 7.58 -38.87
N VAL A 153 3.66 8.60 -39.11
CA VAL A 153 2.51 8.90 -38.23
C VAL A 153 1.52 7.73 -38.22
N GLU A 154 1.21 7.14 -39.37
CA GLU A 154 0.32 5.99 -39.48
C GLU A 154 0.86 4.77 -38.68
N TYR A 155 2.16 4.49 -38.79
CA TYR A 155 2.80 3.43 -38.01
C TYR A 155 2.78 3.70 -36.51
N GLN A 156 3.02 4.95 -36.09
CA GLN A 156 2.95 5.35 -34.68
C GLN A 156 1.53 5.20 -34.12
N GLN A 157 0.51 5.61 -34.88
CA GLN A 157 -0.89 5.41 -34.50
C GLN A 157 -1.23 3.92 -34.36
N GLN A 158 -0.77 3.09 -35.30
CA GLN A 158 -0.98 1.65 -35.21
C GLN A 158 -0.28 1.03 -33.99
N ALA A 159 0.94 1.47 -33.68
CA ALA A 159 1.69 1.03 -32.51
C ALA A 159 0.95 1.40 -31.21
N ASN A 160 0.52 2.65 -31.08
CA ASN A 160 -0.23 3.14 -29.93
C ASN A 160 -1.54 2.37 -29.74
N HIS A 161 -2.28 2.09 -30.83
CA HIS A 161 -3.50 1.29 -30.77
C HIS A 161 -3.24 -0.14 -30.28
N LYS A 162 -2.15 -0.76 -30.71
CA LYS A 162 -1.74 -2.09 -30.22
C LYS A 162 -1.34 -2.05 -28.75
N GLU A 163 -0.65 -1.00 -28.32
CA GLU A 163 -0.25 -0.79 -26.93
C GLU A 163 -1.46 -0.60 -26.00
N GLU A 164 -2.46 0.17 -26.44
CA GLU A 164 -3.72 0.36 -25.72
C GLU A 164 -4.45 -0.99 -25.54
N ARG A 165 -4.60 -1.76 -26.63
CA ARG A 165 -5.21 -3.10 -26.57
C ARG A 165 -4.46 -4.05 -25.64
N MET A 166 -3.12 -4.00 -25.65
CA MET A 166 -2.29 -4.79 -24.74
C MET A 166 -2.51 -4.38 -23.28
N THR A 167 -2.61 -3.08 -23.02
CA THR A 167 -2.88 -2.53 -21.69
C THR A 167 -4.26 -2.95 -21.18
N ASP A 168 -5.27 -2.94 -22.04
CA ASP A 168 -6.61 -3.43 -21.70
C ASP A 168 -6.64 -4.93 -21.39
N ILE A 169 -5.90 -5.75 -22.15
CA ILE A 169 -5.77 -7.18 -21.86
C ILE A 169 -5.09 -7.40 -20.51
N LYS A 170 -4.01 -6.66 -20.21
CA LYS A 170 -3.34 -6.71 -18.90
C LYS A 170 -4.28 -6.33 -17.77
N ARG A 171 -5.11 -5.29 -17.96
CA ARG A 171 -6.12 -4.86 -17.00
C ARG A 171 -7.15 -5.96 -16.75
N LYS A 172 -7.74 -6.53 -17.82
CA LYS A 172 -8.71 -7.64 -17.72
C LYS A 172 -8.13 -8.86 -17.03
N ARG A 173 -6.89 -9.24 -17.36
CA ARG A 173 -6.18 -10.34 -16.70
C ARG A 173 -6.03 -10.09 -15.19
N LEU A 174 -5.68 -8.87 -14.81
CA LEU A 174 -5.54 -8.52 -13.40
C LEU A 174 -6.89 -8.61 -12.67
N CYS A 175 -7.97 -8.09 -13.25
CA CYS A 175 -9.32 -8.23 -12.69
C CYS A 175 -9.69 -9.70 -12.49
N LEU A 176 -9.51 -10.54 -13.51
CA LEU A 176 -9.80 -11.98 -13.39
C LEU A 176 -8.99 -12.66 -12.29
N LYS A 177 -7.71 -12.30 -12.12
CA LYS A 177 -6.86 -12.86 -11.06
C LYS A 177 -7.34 -12.45 -9.66
N VAL A 178 -7.84 -11.22 -9.52
CA VAL A 178 -8.44 -10.75 -8.27
C VAL A 178 -9.75 -11.49 -7.99
N ASP A 179 -10.62 -11.62 -9.00
CA ASP A 179 -11.89 -12.34 -8.89
C ASP A 179 -11.68 -13.82 -8.56
N GLU A 180 -10.67 -14.46 -9.17
CA GLU A 180 -10.25 -15.83 -8.87
C GLU A 180 -9.83 -15.96 -7.40
N GLY A 181 -8.95 -15.06 -6.92
CA GLY A 181 -8.54 -15.04 -5.52
C GLY A 181 -9.73 -14.90 -4.56
N GLN A 182 -10.66 -13.99 -4.86
CA GLN A 182 -11.87 -13.79 -4.05
C GLN A 182 -12.77 -15.03 -4.04
N LYS A 183 -12.93 -15.71 -5.17
CA LYS A 183 -13.73 -16.95 -5.24
C LYS A 183 -13.08 -18.10 -4.50
N VAL A 184 -11.75 -18.24 -4.59
CA VAL A 184 -11.00 -19.26 -3.83
C VAL A 184 -11.15 -19.01 -2.33
N GLU A 185 -11.07 -17.75 -1.89
CA GLU A 185 -11.32 -17.38 -0.49
C GLU A 185 -12.75 -17.69 -0.04
N GLN A 186 -13.76 -17.43 -0.89
CA GLN A 186 -15.15 -17.82 -0.61
C GLN A 186 -15.33 -19.34 -0.52
N ILE A 187 -14.66 -20.12 -1.37
CA ILE A 187 -14.71 -21.59 -1.31
C ILE A 187 -14.07 -22.07 -0.02
N GLN A 188 -12.91 -21.55 0.37
CA GLN A 188 -12.25 -21.94 1.61
C GLN A 188 -13.13 -21.64 2.82
N THR A 189 -13.69 -20.44 2.91
CA THR A 189 -14.56 -20.05 4.05
C THR A 189 -15.83 -20.90 4.11
N THR A 190 -16.43 -21.24 2.96
CA THR A 190 -17.61 -22.12 2.95
C THR A 190 -17.29 -23.57 3.31
N MET A 191 -16.11 -24.09 2.92
CA MET A 191 -15.63 -25.40 3.35
C MET A 191 -15.39 -25.44 4.85
N ASP A 192 -14.70 -24.45 5.41
CA ASP A 192 -14.43 -24.35 6.85
C ASP A 192 -15.75 -24.32 7.66
N MET A 193 -16.74 -23.56 7.20
CA MET A 193 -18.08 -23.53 7.82
C MET A 193 -18.88 -24.83 7.68
N GLN A 194 -18.58 -25.64 6.65
CA GLN A 194 -19.24 -26.92 6.41
C GLN A 194 -18.62 -28.05 7.24
N GLU A 195 -17.30 -28.00 7.47
CA GLU A 195 -16.62 -28.85 8.46
C GLU A 195 -17.06 -28.55 9.90
N GLU A 196 -17.41 -27.28 10.19
CA GLU A 196 -17.90 -26.87 11.52
C GLU A 196 -19.36 -27.27 11.79
N LYS A 197 -20.16 -27.63 10.77
CA LYS A 197 -21.50 -28.20 10.94
C LYS A 197 -21.42 -29.72 11.14
N PRO A 198 -21.98 -30.31 12.21
CA PRO A 198 -21.94 -31.75 12.43
C PRO A 198 -22.93 -32.46 11.48
N ALA A 199 -22.53 -32.61 10.21
CA ALA A 199 -23.31 -33.33 9.19
C ALA A 199 -22.96 -34.84 9.12
N SER A 200 -21.94 -35.29 9.85
CA SER A 200 -21.42 -36.66 9.77
C SER A 200 -22.10 -37.68 10.71
N VAL A 201 -22.95 -37.24 11.65
CA VAL A 201 -23.56 -38.16 12.63
C VAL A 201 -24.91 -38.73 12.15
N ASN A 202 -25.70 -37.93 11.41
CA ASN A 202 -27.12 -38.29 11.18
C ASN A 202 -27.35 -39.24 9.99
N VAL A 203 -26.54 -39.17 8.93
CA VAL A 203 -26.76 -40.01 7.74
C VAL A 203 -26.33 -41.45 8.01
N SER A 204 -25.17 -41.65 8.64
CA SER A 204 -24.64 -42.98 8.99
C SER A 204 -25.53 -43.73 9.99
N GLU A 205 -26.12 -43.04 10.98
CA GLU A 205 -27.02 -43.69 11.93
C GLU A 205 -28.29 -44.22 11.25
N THR A 206 -28.86 -43.47 10.31
CA THR A 206 -30.07 -43.91 9.60
C THR A 206 -29.82 -45.08 8.64
N GLU A 207 -28.64 -45.15 8.03
CA GLU A 207 -28.25 -46.26 7.15
C GLU A 207 -27.91 -47.52 7.95
N ASN A 208 -27.21 -47.39 9.07
CA ASN A 208 -26.92 -48.51 9.98
C ASN A 208 -28.20 -49.11 10.59
N ASN A 209 -29.17 -48.28 10.97
CA ASN A 209 -30.45 -48.76 11.51
C ASN A 209 -31.26 -49.56 10.48
N LYS A 210 -31.23 -49.16 9.20
CA LYS A 210 -31.88 -49.92 8.12
C LYS A 210 -31.20 -51.26 7.88
N LEU A 211 -29.87 -51.27 7.84
CA LEU A 211 -29.09 -52.50 7.67
C LEU A 211 -29.34 -53.49 8.82
N GLU A 212 -29.45 -52.99 10.05
CA GLU A 212 -29.75 -53.82 11.22
C GLU A 212 -31.16 -54.41 11.16
N GLN A 213 -32.14 -53.64 10.69
CA GLN A 213 -33.50 -54.11 10.47
C GLN A 213 -33.58 -55.20 9.38
N GLU A 214 -32.83 -55.05 8.28
CA GLU A 214 -32.76 -56.05 7.20
C GLU A 214 -32.10 -57.36 7.66
N LYS A 215 -31.06 -57.28 8.51
CA LYS A 215 -30.45 -58.46 9.14
C LYS A 215 -31.44 -59.20 10.03
N GLN A 216 -32.16 -58.48 10.88
CA GLN A 216 -33.17 -59.08 11.76
C GLN A 216 -34.29 -59.76 10.96
N MET A 217 -34.79 -59.11 9.90
CA MET A 217 -35.81 -59.70 9.04
C MET A 217 -35.33 -61.01 8.39
N THR A 218 -34.09 -61.03 7.90
CA THR A 218 -33.51 -62.22 7.26
C THR A 218 -33.37 -63.38 8.24
N ALA A 219 -32.95 -63.12 9.48
CA ALA A 219 -32.85 -64.14 10.53
C ALA A 219 -34.23 -64.73 10.90
N VAL A 220 -35.27 -63.90 10.97
CA VAL A 220 -36.65 -64.37 11.24
C VAL A 220 -37.14 -65.28 10.12
N ILE A 221 -36.97 -64.87 8.86
CA ILE A 221 -37.38 -65.65 7.69
C ILE A 221 -36.67 -67.02 7.66
N GLN A 222 -35.36 -67.02 7.91
CA GLN A 222 -34.55 -68.23 7.95
C GLN A 222 -35.02 -69.20 9.04
N ASN A 223 -35.30 -68.71 10.26
CA ASN A 223 -35.85 -69.54 11.34
C ASN A 223 -37.21 -70.13 10.99
N VAL A 224 -38.08 -69.37 10.32
CA VAL A 224 -39.39 -69.87 9.86
C VAL A 224 -39.21 -71.00 8.83
N PHE A 225 -38.30 -70.84 7.86
CA PHE A 225 -38.04 -71.88 6.87
C PHE A 225 -37.41 -73.13 7.48
N GLN A 226 -36.48 -72.99 8.43
CA GLN A 226 -35.92 -74.12 9.16
C GLN A 226 -37.00 -74.90 9.91
N ASN A 227 -37.83 -74.20 10.69
CA ASN A 227 -38.92 -74.81 11.45
C ASN A 227 -39.95 -75.49 10.54
N LEU A 228 -40.25 -74.90 9.37
CA LEU A 228 -41.16 -75.49 8.41
C LEU A 228 -40.60 -76.78 7.79
N ILE A 229 -39.31 -76.78 7.41
CA ILE A 229 -38.66 -77.98 6.84
C ILE A 229 -38.62 -79.10 7.88
N VAL A 230 -38.21 -78.80 9.12
CA VAL A 230 -38.18 -79.78 10.22
C VAL A 230 -39.59 -80.27 10.58
N GLY A 231 -40.58 -79.38 10.64
CA GLY A 231 -41.96 -79.70 10.99
C GLY A 231 -42.74 -80.43 9.88
N SER A 232 -42.30 -80.34 8.62
CA SER A 232 -42.97 -80.98 7.48
C SER A 232 -42.78 -82.51 7.43
N GLY A 233 -41.89 -83.08 8.24
CA GLY A 233 -41.63 -84.52 8.28
C GLY A 233 -40.97 -85.10 7.02
N VAL A 234 -40.52 -84.24 6.10
CA VAL A 234 -39.76 -84.62 4.89
C VAL A 234 -38.36 -85.08 5.31
N ASN A 235 -37.91 -86.25 4.81
CA ASN A 235 -36.62 -86.83 5.18
C ASN A 235 -35.45 -86.13 4.46
N TRP A 236 -35.22 -84.87 4.82
CA TRP A 236 -34.28 -83.94 4.19
C TRP A 236 -32.81 -84.37 4.27
N ALA A 237 -32.50 -85.35 5.11
CA ALA A 237 -31.15 -85.92 5.23
C ALA A 237 -30.78 -86.90 4.09
N GLU A 238 -31.78 -87.47 3.39
CA GLU A 238 -31.57 -88.42 2.29
C GLU A 238 -31.39 -87.73 0.93
N ASP A 239 -32.05 -86.59 0.71
CA ASP A 239 -31.86 -85.78 -0.50
C ASP A 239 -30.63 -84.87 -0.34
N ALA A 240 -29.59 -85.15 -1.12
CA ALA A 240 -28.34 -84.38 -1.12
C ALA A 240 -28.55 -82.88 -1.40
N SER A 241 -29.56 -82.53 -2.21
CA SER A 241 -29.87 -81.15 -2.58
C SER A 241 -30.53 -80.42 -1.43
N LEU A 242 -31.49 -81.07 -0.77
CA LEU A 242 -32.23 -80.49 0.35
C LEU A 242 -31.33 -80.37 1.60
N LYS A 243 -30.48 -81.38 1.84
CA LYS A 243 -29.46 -81.37 2.89
C LYS A 243 -28.51 -80.18 2.75
N ALA A 244 -28.08 -79.86 1.53
CA ALA A 244 -27.20 -78.71 1.27
C ALA A 244 -27.89 -77.37 1.57
N VAL A 245 -29.19 -77.25 1.29
CA VAL A 245 -29.97 -76.04 1.57
C VAL A 245 -30.17 -75.86 3.07
N VAL A 246 -30.54 -76.92 3.80
CA VAL A 246 -30.73 -76.86 5.26
C VAL A 246 -29.42 -76.53 5.99
N LEU A 247 -28.29 -77.16 5.61
CA LEU A 247 -26.99 -76.86 6.21
C LEU A 247 -26.51 -75.43 5.94
N ARG A 248 -26.83 -74.87 4.77
CA ARG A 248 -26.56 -73.45 4.48
C ARG A 248 -27.43 -72.52 5.32
N LEU A 249 -28.67 -72.90 5.57
CA LEU A 249 -29.54 -72.15 6.48
C LEU A 249 -29.09 -72.29 7.93
N GLU A 250 -28.43 -73.37 8.35
CA GLU A 250 -27.92 -73.53 9.73
C GLU A 250 -26.65 -72.68 9.97
N ASN A 251 -25.71 -72.68 9.03
CA ASN A 251 -24.41 -72.01 9.17
C ASN A 251 -24.46 -70.47 9.21
N ASN A 252 -25.59 -69.85 8.82
CA ASN A 252 -25.76 -68.41 8.88
C ASN A 252 -26.35 -67.92 10.23
N VAL A 253 -26.65 -68.81 11.19
CA VAL A 253 -27.18 -68.46 12.52
C VAL A 253 -26.07 -68.18 13.55
N CYS A 254 -24.83 -68.63 13.32
CA CYS A 254 -23.70 -68.44 14.24
C CYS A 254 -22.69 -67.38 13.78
N VAL A 255 -23.15 -66.15 13.54
CA VAL A 255 -22.26 -64.98 13.52
C VAL A 255 -22.79 -63.99 14.54
N HIS A 256 -22.22 -64.09 15.75
CA HIS A 256 -22.40 -63.12 16.82
C HIS A 256 -21.31 -62.05 16.75
#